data_AF-A0A7Y2HB78-F1
#
_entry.id   AF-A0A7Y2HB78-F1
#
_cell.length_a   1.000
_cell.length_b   1.000
_cell.length_c   1.000
_cell.angle_alpha   90.00
_cell.angle_beta   90.00
_cell.angle_gamma   90.00
#
_symmetry.space_group_name_H-M   'P 1'
#
loop_
_entity.id
_entity.type
_entity.pdbx_description
1 polymer ?
#
loop_
_entity_poly.entity_id
_entity_poly.type
_entity_poly.pdbx_seq_one_letter_code
_entity_poly.pdbx_strand_id
1 'polypeptide(L)'
;MISGIRSIKQKKLNVVHPMKGPVLFNVKDKKLIPIGVPGILKPIGLNSVPMAVRKSRFFTVSDLFKFSKLKSVPAKEDVISFMIVFDIPSDKDFQFYHRRSKKLIERNDIENAFMMALIPELTG
;
A
#
# COMPACT_ATOMS: atom_id res chain seq x y z
N MET A 1 61.16 1.79 1.49
CA MET A 1 60.40 1.35 2.69
C MET A 1 59.11 2.13 2.73
N ILE A 2 57.95 1.47 2.66
CA ILE A 2 56.67 1.80 3.34
C ILE A 2 55.77 0.59 3.06
N SER A 3 55.55 -0.24 4.07
CA SER A 3 54.49 -1.25 4.10
C SER A 3 53.73 -1.02 5.39
N GLY A 4 52.51 -0.49 5.27
CA GLY A 4 51.62 -0.24 6.38
C GLY A 4 50.25 -0.80 6.05
N ILE A 5 50.14 -2.14 5.98
CA ILE A 5 48.86 -2.82 5.82
C ILE A 5 48.01 -2.52 7.07
N ARG A 6 46.98 -1.68 6.93
CA ARG A 6 45.96 -1.48 7.95
C ARG A 6 45.16 -2.78 8.08
N SER A 7 45.48 -3.57 9.11
CA SER A 7 44.69 -4.73 9.52
C SER A 7 43.31 -4.25 9.98
N ILE A 8 42.28 -4.49 9.15
CA ILE A 8 40.88 -4.35 9.55
C ILE A 8 40.60 -5.50 10.52
N LYS A 9 40.68 -5.23 11.82
CA LYS A 9 40.15 -6.15 12.84
C LYS A 9 38.66 -6.34 12.60
N GLN A 10 38.30 -7.46 11.97
CA GLN A 10 36.92 -7.93 11.90
C GLN A 10 36.43 -8.16 13.35
N LYS A 11 35.69 -7.21 13.92
CA LYS A 11 34.89 -7.46 15.12
C LYS A 11 33.87 -8.53 14.74
N LYS A 12 34.12 -9.78 15.13
CA LYS A 12 33.16 -10.88 15.00
C LYS A 12 31.82 -10.42 15.58
N LEU A 13 30.79 -10.31 14.74
CA LEU A 13 29.44 -10.02 15.20
C LEU A 13 28.96 -11.23 16.02
N ASN A 14 28.74 -11.05 17.31
CA ASN A 14 28.21 -12.09 18.21
C ASN A 14 26.67 -12.14 18.18
N VAL A 15 26.09 -12.07 16.98
CA VAL A 15 24.65 -11.95 16.80
C VAL A 15 24.16 -13.11 15.94
N VAL A 16 23.19 -13.86 16.45
CA VAL A 16 22.58 -15.00 15.75
C VAL A 16 21.14 -14.66 15.45
N HIS A 17 20.70 -14.88 14.21
CA HIS A 17 19.30 -14.75 13.85
C HIS A 17 18.57 -16.06 14.22
N PRO A 18 17.63 -16.07 15.19
CA PRO A 18 16.73 -17.18 15.42
C PRO A 18 15.84 -17.36 14.18
N MET A 19 15.64 -18.59 13.70
CA MET A 19 14.88 -18.89 12.46
C MET A 19 13.41 -18.44 12.46
N LYS A 20 12.87 -17.92 13.58
CA LYS A 20 11.50 -17.40 13.69
C LYS A 20 11.47 -16.05 14.39
N GLY A 21 10.99 -15.04 13.67
CA GLY A 21 10.66 -13.72 14.21
C GLY A 21 11.71 -12.64 13.94
N PRO A 22 11.34 -11.36 14.08
CA PRO A 22 12.19 -10.21 13.80
C PRO A 22 13.03 -9.87 15.04
N VAL A 23 13.82 -10.81 15.52
CA VAL A 23 14.60 -10.65 16.74
C VAL A 23 15.99 -11.17 16.45
N LEU A 24 17.03 -10.44 16.85
CA LEU A 24 18.41 -10.89 16.83
C LEU A 24 18.80 -11.32 18.25
N PHE A 25 19.49 -12.44 18.40
CA PHE A 25 20.01 -12.86 19.69
C PHE A 25 21.49 -12.46 19.82
N ASN A 26 21.79 -11.56 20.76
CA ASN A 26 23.17 -11.24 21.11
C ASN A 26 23.70 -12.35 22.04
N VAL A 27 24.63 -13.14 21.51
CA VAL A 27 25.20 -14.31 22.20
C VAL A 27 26.04 -13.89 23.41
N LYS A 28 26.63 -12.69 23.39
CA LYS A 28 27.50 -12.20 24.46
C LYS A 28 26.71 -11.78 25.70
N ASP A 29 25.60 -11.06 25.48
CA ASP A 29 24.80 -10.50 26.57
C ASP A 29 23.55 -11.33 26.87
N LYS A 30 23.33 -12.43 26.14
CA LYS A 30 22.12 -13.27 26.17
C LYS A 30 20.82 -12.47 26.02
N LYS A 31 20.89 -11.33 25.32
CA LYS A 31 19.76 -10.40 25.13
C LYS A 31 19.18 -10.54 23.73
N LEU A 32 17.87 -10.45 23.68
CA LEU A 32 17.10 -10.34 22.44
C LEU A 32 17.09 -8.87 22.01
N ILE A 33 17.57 -8.59 20.81
CA ILE A 33 17.51 -7.29 20.15
C ILE A 33 16.34 -7.37 19.16
N PRO A 34 15.22 -6.68 19.39
CA PRO A 34 14.16 -6.62 18.40
C PRO A 34 14.69 -5.94 17.13
N ILE A 35 14.57 -6.61 15.99
CA ILE A 35 14.67 -5.98 14.69
C ILE A 35 13.35 -5.25 14.51
N GLY A 36 13.36 -3.94 14.32
CA GLY A 36 12.17 -3.24 13.87
C GLY A 36 11.73 -3.86 12.55
N VAL A 37 10.69 -4.69 12.58
CA VAL A 37 10.04 -5.14 11.34
C VAL A 37 9.57 -3.85 10.68
N PRO A 38 9.99 -3.54 9.44
CA PRO A 38 9.43 -2.40 8.74
C PRO A 38 7.92 -2.57 8.77
N GLY A 39 7.22 -1.58 9.34
CA GLY A 39 5.80 -1.69 9.68
C GLY A 39 5.03 -2.20 8.47
N ILE A 40 4.52 -3.42 8.57
CA ILE A 40 3.67 -4.00 7.53
C ILE A 40 2.41 -3.15 7.55
N LEU A 41 2.33 -2.19 6.63
CA LEU A 41 1.13 -1.38 6.42
C LEU A 41 -0.01 -2.36 6.15
N LYS A 42 -0.93 -2.46 7.11
CA LYS A 42 -2.07 -3.34 6.99
C LYS A 42 -2.93 -2.83 5.83
N PRO A 43 -3.39 -3.71 4.93
CA PRO A 43 -4.34 -3.33 3.91
C PRO A 43 -5.63 -2.81 4.55
N ILE A 44 -6.33 -1.88 3.89
CA ILE A 44 -7.56 -1.27 4.41
C ILE A 44 -8.66 -2.30 4.73
N GLY A 45 -8.67 -3.42 4.01
CA GLY A 45 -9.70 -4.45 4.15
C GLY A 45 -11.00 -4.07 3.45
N LEU A 46 -11.86 -5.08 3.22
CA LEU A 46 -13.08 -4.90 2.43
C LEU A 46 -14.11 -3.99 3.12
N ASN A 47 -14.11 -3.97 4.45
CA ASN A 47 -15.06 -3.17 5.24
C ASN A 47 -14.80 -1.66 5.12
N SER A 48 -13.56 -1.27 4.85
CA SER A 48 -13.17 0.12 4.66
C SER A 48 -13.41 0.62 3.24
N VAL A 49 -13.72 -0.27 2.29
CA VAL A 49 -14.15 0.16 0.96
C VAL A 49 -15.55 0.78 1.08
N PRO A 50 -15.75 2.01 0.58
CA PRO A 50 -17.04 2.68 0.75
C PRO A 50 -18.24 1.93 0.18
N MET A 51 -19.41 2.16 0.80
CA MET A 51 -20.60 1.36 0.52
C MET A 51 -21.11 1.54 -0.92
N ALA A 52 -21.00 2.73 -1.49
CA ALA A 52 -21.39 3.01 -2.87
C ALA A 52 -20.56 2.19 -3.86
N VAL A 53 -19.25 2.07 -3.61
CA VAL A 53 -18.34 1.23 -4.40
C VAL A 53 -18.66 -0.26 -4.20
N ARG A 54 -18.84 -0.71 -2.94
CA ARG A 54 -19.15 -2.13 -2.64
C ARG A 54 -20.46 -2.63 -3.26
N LYS A 55 -21.49 -1.78 -3.32
CA LYS A 55 -22.82 -2.14 -3.86
C LYS A 55 -22.93 -1.89 -5.38
N SER A 56 -21.87 -1.38 -6.00
CA SER A 56 -21.84 -1.14 -7.44
C SER A 56 -21.98 -2.45 -8.22
N ARG A 57 -22.94 -2.49 -9.15
CA ARG A 57 -23.08 -3.61 -10.12
C ARG A 57 -21.90 -3.78 -11.08
N PHE A 58 -20.99 -2.81 -11.14
CA PHE A 58 -19.85 -2.81 -12.05
C PHE A 58 -18.62 -3.53 -11.49
N PHE A 59 -18.56 -3.75 -10.17
CA PHE A 59 -17.43 -4.40 -9.52
C PHE A 59 -17.81 -5.80 -9.06
N THR A 60 -17.00 -6.78 -9.43
CA THR A 60 -17.08 -8.15 -8.90
C THR A 60 -16.46 -8.21 -7.51
N VAL A 61 -16.73 -9.30 -6.78
CA VAL A 61 -16.07 -9.57 -5.49
C VAL A 61 -14.54 -9.54 -5.62
N SER A 62 -14.00 -10.04 -6.73
CA SER A 62 -12.56 -10.02 -7.02
C SER A 62 -12.02 -8.60 -7.18
N ASP A 63 -12.77 -7.72 -7.86
CA ASP A 63 -12.39 -6.31 -8.01
C ASP A 63 -12.35 -5.59 -6.66
N LEU A 64 -13.38 -5.81 -5.82
CA LEU A 64 -13.43 -5.23 -4.48
C LEU A 64 -12.30 -5.76 -3.57
N PHE A 65 -11.88 -7.01 -3.77
CA PHE A 65 -10.71 -7.58 -3.11
C PHE A 65 -9.38 -6.96 -3.55
N LYS A 66 -9.32 -6.35 -4.75
CA LYS A 66 -8.14 -5.59 -5.16
C LYS A 66 -8.09 -4.26 -4.44
N PHE A 67 -9.22 -3.56 -4.32
CA PHE A 67 -9.30 -2.31 -3.54
C PHE A 67 -8.99 -2.53 -2.06
N SER A 68 -9.47 -3.64 -1.47
CA SER A 68 -9.23 -3.92 -0.06
C SER A 68 -7.75 -4.11 0.28
N LYS A 69 -6.88 -4.40 -0.70
CA LYS A 69 -5.43 -4.56 -0.54
C LYS A 69 -4.67 -3.23 -0.55
N LEU A 70 -5.32 -2.12 -0.88
CA LEU A 70 -4.69 -0.81 -0.85
C LEU A 70 -4.32 -0.42 0.59
N LYS A 71 -3.34 0.48 0.71
CA LYS A 71 -2.78 0.91 2.01
C LYS A 71 -3.72 1.84 2.76
N SER A 72 -4.46 2.68 2.04
CA SER A 72 -5.37 3.68 2.59
C SER A 72 -6.53 3.93 1.63
N VAL A 73 -7.63 4.44 2.18
CA VAL A 73 -8.70 5.03 1.36
C VAL A 73 -8.25 6.45 1.00
N PRO A 74 -8.23 6.83 -0.29
CA PRO A 74 -7.89 8.18 -0.72
C PRO A 74 -8.74 9.24 -0.02
N ALA A 75 -8.12 10.36 0.35
CA ALA A 75 -8.87 11.50 0.88
C ALA A 75 -9.61 12.23 -0.24
N LYS A 76 -10.57 13.09 0.12
CA LYS A 76 -11.33 13.88 -0.87
C LYS A 76 -10.42 14.79 -1.69
N GLU A 77 -9.42 15.39 -1.04
CA GLU A 77 -8.45 16.29 -1.65
C GLU A 77 -7.59 15.55 -2.70
N ASP A 78 -7.23 14.30 -2.43
CA ASP A 78 -6.48 13.45 -3.37
C ASP A 78 -7.31 13.14 -4.61
N VAL A 79 -8.59 12.81 -4.42
CA VAL A 79 -9.51 12.51 -5.52
C VAL A 79 -9.78 13.75 -6.37
N ILE A 80 -9.96 14.92 -5.76
CA ILE A 80 -10.10 16.19 -6.50
C ILE A 80 -8.82 16.51 -7.28
N SER A 81 -7.65 16.36 -6.65
CA SER A 81 -6.36 16.59 -7.32
C SER A 81 -6.17 15.64 -8.50
N PHE A 82 -6.53 14.37 -8.34
CA PHE A 82 -6.55 13.38 -9.41
C PHE A 82 -7.49 13.80 -10.55
N MET A 83 -8.70 14.27 -10.25
CA MET A 83 -9.62 14.76 -11.29
C MET A 83 -9.03 15.91 -12.09
N ILE A 84 -8.37 16.87 -11.43
CA ILE A 84 -7.73 18.01 -12.10
C ILE A 84 -6.56 17.55 -12.96
N VAL A 85 -5.67 16.71 -12.43
CA VAL A 85 -4.46 16.24 -13.14
C VAL A 85 -4.80 15.44 -14.38
N PHE A 86 -5.87 14.63 -14.33
CA PHE A 86 -6.29 13.77 -15.42
C PHE A 86 -7.44 14.32 -16.26
N ASP A 87 -7.81 15.60 -16.06
CA ASP A 87 -8.91 16.29 -16.74
C ASP A 87 -10.20 15.46 -16.78
N ILE A 88 -10.59 14.96 -15.60
CA ILE A 88 -11.76 14.11 -15.44
C ILE A 88 -12.99 15.00 -15.24
N PRO A 89 -14.01 14.90 -16.12
CA PRO A 89 -15.22 15.70 -16.00
C PRO A 89 -15.96 15.36 -14.71
N SER A 90 -16.44 16.38 -13.98
CA SER A 90 -17.18 16.22 -12.71
C SER A 90 -18.70 16.10 -12.88
N ASP A 91 -19.22 16.42 -14.06
CA ASP A 91 -20.66 16.47 -14.40
C ASP A 91 -21.26 15.12 -14.81
N LYS A 92 -20.47 14.03 -14.76
CA LYS A 92 -20.91 12.71 -15.21
C LYS A 92 -21.65 11.95 -14.12
N ASP A 93 -22.41 10.94 -14.54
CA ASP A 93 -23.15 10.07 -13.62
C ASP A 93 -22.23 9.03 -12.96
N PHE A 94 -22.71 8.40 -11.88
CA PHE A 94 -21.94 7.37 -11.17
C PHE A 94 -21.53 6.20 -12.09
N GLN A 95 -22.33 5.88 -13.11
CA GLN A 95 -22.06 4.78 -14.03
C GLN A 95 -20.84 5.05 -14.89
N PHE A 96 -20.66 6.28 -15.36
CA PHE A 96 -19.49 6.70 -16.12
C PHE A 96 -18.19 6.41 -15.35
N TYR A 97 -18.10 6.88 -14.10
CA TYR A 97 -16.90 6.72 -13.29
C TYR A 97 -16.65 5.25 -12.92
N HIS A 98 -17.69 4.50 -12.53
CA HIS A 98 -17.54 3.09 -12.19
C HIS A 98 -17.11 2.24 -13.40
N ARG A 99 -17.61 2.52 -14.60
CA ARG A 99 -17.16 1.86 -15.84
C ARG A 99 -15.71 2.19 -16.17
N ARG A 100 -15.31 3.45 -16.01
CA ARG A 100 -13.92 3.87 -16.25
C ARG A 100 -12.96 3.27 -15.23
N SER A 101 -13.36 3.21 -13.96
CA SER A 101 -12.66 2.50 -12.89
C SER A 101 -12.45 1.02 -13.25
N LYS A 102 -13.49 0.32 -13.73
CA LYS A 102 -13.38 -1.07 -14.15
C LYS A 102 -12.31 -1.29 -15.23
N LYS A 103 -12.23 -0.40 -16.22
CA LYS A 103 -11.18 -0.45 -17.26
C LYS A 103 -9.77 -0.25 -16.69
N LEU A 104 -9.61 0.56 -15.64
CA LEU A 104 -8.32 0.74 -14.95
C LEU A 104 -7.93 -0.53 -14.17
N ILE A 105 -8.90 -1.22 -13.54
CA ILE A 105 -8.66 -2.51 -12.88
C ILE A 105 -8.16 -3.57 -13.87
N GLU A 106 -8.72 -3.60 -15.08
CA GLU A 106 -8.30 -4.52 -16.16
C GLU A 106 -6.87 -4.24 -16.63
N ARG A 107 -6.41 -2.99 -16.51
CA ARG A 107 -5.02 -2.57 -16.78
C ARG A 107 -4.10 -2.73 -15.57
N ASN A 108 -4.60 -3.33 -14.48
CA ASN A 108 -3.90 -3.49 -13.21
C ASN A 108 -3.50 -2.16 -12.53
N ASP A 109 -4.17 -1.06 -12.88
CA ASP A 109 -3.98 0.25 -12.26
C ASP A 109 -5.00 0.46 -11.13
N ILE A 110 -4.75 -0.19 -10.00
CA ILE A 110 -5.72 -0.33 -8.91
C ILE A 110 -5.89 0.97 -8.12
N GLU A 111 -4.83 1.76 -7.95
CA GLU A 111 -4.88 3.01 -7.20
C GLU A 111 -5.73 4.05 -7.93
N ASN A 112 -5.46 4.28 -9.22
CA ASN A 112 -6.25 5.21 -10.03
C ASN A 112 -7.67 4.68 -10.26
N ALA A 113 -7.84 3.35 -10.38
CA ALA A 113 -9.18 2.76 -10.42
C ALA A 113 -9.98 3.10 -9.17
N PHE A 114 -9.35 3.06 -7.99
CA PHE A 114 -10.05 3.35 -6.75
C PHE A 114 -10.38 4.83 -6.63
N MET A 115 -9.44 5.73 -6.97
CA MET A 115 -9.72 7.17 -7.03
C MET A 115 -10.89 7.48 -7.97
N MET A 116 -10.90 6.88 -9.17
CA MET A 116 -11.99 7.02 -10.13
C MET A 116 -13.33 6.51 -9.58
N ALA A 117 -13.34 5.40 -8.84
CA ALA A 117 -14.57 4.86 -8.25
C ALA A 117 -15.15 5.74 -7.12
N LEU A 118 -14.31 6.53 -6.46
CA LEU A 118 -14.70 7.38 -5.32
C LEU A 118 -15.25 8.74 -5.73
N ILE A 119 -15.03 9.18 -6.97
CA ILE A 119 -15.51 10.48 -7.47
C ILE A 119 -17.00 10.72 -7.16
N PRO A 120 -17.94 9.82 -7.51
CA PRO A 120 -19.37 10.05 -7.28
C PRO A 120 -19.74 10.23 -5.80
N GLU A 121 -18.95 9.66 -4.89
CA GLU A 121 -19.21 9.69 -3.45
C GLU A 121 -18.62 10.93 -2.78
N LEU A 122 -17.54 11.48 -3.33
CA LEU A 122 -16.80 12.58 -2.71
C LEU A 122 -17.11 13.94 -3.36
N THR A 123 -17.64 13.95 -4.59
CA THR A 123 -18.01 15.17 -5.33
C THR A 123 -19.50 15.32 -5.62
N GLY A 124 -20.30 14.27 -5.39
CA GLY A 124 -21.77 14.33 -5.43
C GLY A 124 -22.35 14.90 -4.15
#